data_AF-V9FUR6-F1
#
_entry.id   AF-V9FUR6-F1
#
_cell.length_a   1.000
_cell.length_b   1.000
_cell.length_c   1.000
_cell.angle_alpha   90.00
_cell.angle_beta   90.00
_cell.angle_gamma   90.00
#
_symmetry.space_group_name_H-M   'P 1'
#
loop_
_entity.id
_entity.type
_entity.pdbx_description
1 polymer ?
#
loop_
_entity_poly.entity_id
_entity_poly.type
_entity_poly.pdbx_seq_one_letter_code
_entity_poly.pdbx_strand_id
1 'polypeptide(L)'
;MFLRTAFLFASTCLASALSSSAAALTNGHDLSSVALMETIHGAQWIDTDGNTTTIESIFSEGGMDAVRLRIWTAGEYDLNYTLALAQRFSKAGFKIYLDMHFSDTWADPHHQNIPAAWDNSSVATLAADLQAYVTSTLQAFTDGGIDLDILSLGNEITIGFLWPTGKLTTGDFNDFATLWKAARQGVTDAVAAGTKKPEIMIHVDNGWNYTYVSDFFTGLFANGTVTPDDVDSFGFSFYPFYGVEATIDALNSSLTQVAKDYNKPLYVAETDWPVACENVTLSADYPVSAEGQTQWVTAIKDVLEGLPNGLGSGIFYWEPAYLSVASLGSSCQSALLFDVNWSNWPTTYATALSSVNMFANM
;
A
#
# COMPACT_ATOMS: atom_id res chain seq x y z
N MET A 1 78.22 10.97 20.83
CA MET A 1 77.73 10.46 19.53
C MET A 1 76.56 9.54 19.83
N PHE A 2 75.37 10.13 19.97
CA PHE A 2 74.13 9.45 20.37
C PHE A 2 73.17 9.52 19.18
N LEU A 3 72.76 8.37 18.63
CA LEU A 3 71.52 8.28 17.87
C LEU A 3 70.71 7.10 18.41
N ARG A 4 69.61 7.45 19.10
CA ARG A 4 68.52 6.56 19.45
C ARG A 4 67.59 6.47 18.25
N THR A 5 67.38 5.28 17.72
CA THR A 5 66.37 5.01 16.70
C THR A 5 65.03 4.77 17.39
N ALA A 6 64.09 5.69 17.20
CA ALA A 6 62.70 5.54 17.66
C ALA A 6 61.88 4.84 16.57
N PHE A 7 61.27 3.71 16.90
CA PHE A 7 60.24 3.08 16.07
C PHE A 7 58.90 3.73 16.40
N LEU A 8 58.32 4.47 15.44
CA LEU A 8 56.91 4.86 15.46
C LEU A 8 56.07 3.70 14.91
N PHE A 9 55.21 3.11 15.74
CA PHE A 9 54.08 2.31 15.27
C PHE A 9 52.95 3.27 14.89
N ALA A 10 52.64 3.37 13.60
CA ALA A 10 51.44 4.03 13.11
C ALA A 10 50.30 3.01 13.08
N SER A 11 49.41 3.06 14.06
CA SER A 11 48.13 2.35 14.01
C SER A 11 47.22 3.05 13.00
N THR A 12 46.98 2.41 11.87
CA THR A 12 45.95 2.80 10.90
C THR A 12 44.62 2.18 11.33
N CYS A 13 43.75 2.96 11.95
CA CYS A 13 42.34 2.62 12.07
C CYS A 13 41.72 2.69 10.67
N LEU A 14 41.48 1.53 10.04
CA LEU A 14 40.52 1.44 8.93
C LEU A 14 39.12 1.60 9.53
N ALA A 15 38.57 2.82 9.45
CA ALA A 15 37.14 3.00 9.55
C ALA A 15 36.53 2.47 8.24
N SER A 16 35.95 1.27 8.30
CA SER A 16 35.09 0.75 7.23
C SER A 16 33.83 1.60 7.21
N ALA A 17 33.78 2.59 6.30
CA ALA A 17 32.55 3.25 5.92
C ALA A 17 31.68 2.20 5.22
N LEU A 18 30.72 1.63 5.94
CA LEU A 18 29.61 0.91 5.33
C LEU A 18 28.78 1.96 4.59
N SER A 19 28.99 2.08 3.29
CA SER A 19 28.07 2.77 2.41
C SER A 19 26.80 1.94 2.33
N SER A 20 25.83 2.19 3.21
CA SER A 20 24.46 1.75 3.00
C SER A 20 23.89 2.60 1.86
N SER A 21 23.99 2.11 0.63
CA SER A 21 23.13 2.63 -0.43
C SER A 21 21.69 2.39 0.03
N ALA A 22 20.92 3.46 0.25
CA ALA A 22 19.48 3.33 0.45
C ALA A 22 18.91 2.51 -0.71
N ALA A 23 18.05 1.54 -0.41
CA ALA A 23 17.35 0.82 -1.45
C ALA A 23 16.43 1.82 -2.18
N ALA A 24 16.32 1.68 -3.51
CA ALA A 24 15.38 2.50 -4.27
C ALA A 24 13.94 2.24 -3.79
N LEU A 25 13.12 3.30 -3.74
CA LEU A 25 11.70 3.18 -3.40
C LEU A 25 11.00 2.25 -4.40
N THR A 26 10.09 1.41 -3.90
CA THR A 26 9.12 0.70 -4.73
C THR A 26 8.06 1.68 -5.19
N ASN A 27 7.95 1.89 -6.50
CA ASN A 27 6.92 2.76 -7.08
C ASN A 27 5.75 1.93 -7.60
N GLY A 28 4.52 2.25 -7.21
CA GLY A 28 3.38 1.44 -7.56
C GLY A 28 2.08 2.19 -7.79
N HIS A 29 1.13 1.46 -8.36
CA HIS A 29 -0.27 1.86 -8.47
C HIS A 29 -1.18 0.74 -7.94
N ASP A 30 -2.32 1.07 -7.34
CA ASP A 30 -3.42 0.11 -7.18
C ASP A 30 -4.21 0.03 -8.48
N LEU A 31 -4.23 -1.15 -9.11
CA LEU A 31 -4.86 -1.36 -10.41
C LEU A 31 -5.95 -2.43 -10.35
N SER A 32 -6.58 -2.60 -9.20
CA SER A 32 -7.54 -3.69 -8.98
C SER A 32 -8.78 -3.56 -9.86
N SER A 33 -9.22 -2.34 -10.21
CA SER A 33 -10.40 -2.12 -11.06
C SER A 33 -10.17 -2.39 -12.55
N VAL A 34 -8.92 -2.51 -13.00
CA VAL A 34 -8.55 -2.50 -14.43
C VAL A 34 -9.30 -3.55 -15.25
N ALA A 35 -9.37 -4.80 -14.79
CA ALA A 35 -10.01 -5.84 -15.58
C ALA A 35 -11.53 -5.61 -15.70
N LEU A 36 -12.18 -5.03 -14.69
CA LEU A 36 -13.56 -4.56 -14.81
C LEU A 36 -13.68 -3.40 -15.81
N MET A 37 -12.75 -2.46 -15.81
CA MET A 37 -12.77 -1.34 -16.77
C MET A 37 -12.66 -1.83 -18.22
N GLU A 38 -11.82 -2.82 -18.46
CA GLU A 38 -11.67 -3.42 -19.80
C GLU A 38 -12.89 -4.28 -20.19
N THR A 39 -13.38 -5.13 -19.28
CA THR A 39 -14.40 -6.15 -19.62
C THR A 39 -15.84 -5.64 -19.53
N ILE A 40 -16.13 -4.75 -18.58
CA ILE A 40 -17.47 -4.20 -18.34
C ILE A 40 -17.64 -2.83 -18.99
N HIS A 41 -16.60 -1.99 -18.94
CA HIS A 41 -16.66 -0.62 -19.45
C HIS A 41 -16.01 -0.42 -20.82
N GLY A 42 -15.46 -1.49 -21.42
CA GLY A 42 -14.90 -1.47 -22.77
C GLY A 42 -13.71 -0.53 -22.92
N ALA A 43 -12.92 -0.35 -21.85
CA ALA A 43 -11.77 0.54 -21.83
C ALA A 43 -10.77 0.20 -22.94
N GLN A 44 -10.35 1.24 -23.67
CA GLN A 44 -9.24 1.25 -24.61
C GLN A 44 -8.21 2.25 -24.08
N TRP A 45 -7.05 1.76 -23.69
CA TRP A 45 -5.99 2.56 -23.10
C TRP A 45 -5.17 3.24 -24.18
N ILE A 46 -5.05 4.56 -24.10
CA ILE A 46 -4.28 5.40 -25.00
C ILE A 46 -3.13 6.02 -24.20
N ASP A 47 -1.89 5.84 -24.66
CA ASP A 47 -0.71 6.43 -24.02
C ASP A 47 -0.63 7.96 -24.23
N THR A 48 0.40 8.59 -23.66
CA THR A 48 0.60 10.04 -23.77
C THR A 48 0.98 10.51 -25.18
N ASP A 49 1.40 9.60 -26.06
CA ASP A 49 1.73 9.85 -27.47
C ASP A 49 0.52 9.63 -28.40
N GLY A 50 -0.60 9.15 -27.85
CA GLY A 50 -1.85 8.91 -28.58
C GLY A 50 -1.98 7.51 -29.18
N ASN A 51 -1.13 6.54 -28.81
CA ASN A 51 -1.22 5.17 -29.31
C ASN A 51 -2.09 4.31 -28.40
N THR A 52 -2.88 3.42 -29.00
CA THR A 52 -3.57 2.36 -28.25
C THR A 52 -2.56 1.31 -27.78
N THR A 53 -2.53 1.06 -26.47
CA THR A 53 -1.61 0.13 -25.83
C THR A 53 -2.29 -0.57 -24.64
N THR A 54 -1.51 -1.24 -23.79
CA THR A 54 -2.00 -1.87 -22.56
C THR A 54 -1.70 -1.01 -21.33
N ILE A 55 -2.50 -1.16 -20.29
CA ILE A 55 -2.29 -0.45 -19.02
C ILE A 55 -0.93 -0.79 -18.39
N GLU A 56 -0.46 -2.03 -18.57
CA GLU A 56 0.86 -2.47 -18.14
C GLU A 56 1.97 -1.70 -18.84
N SER A 57 1.83 -1.45 -20.14
CA SER A 57 2.84 -0.73 -20.91
C SER A 57 2.90 0.74 -20.47
N ILE A 58 1.74 1.38 -20.30
CA ILE A 58 1.65 2.78 -19.84
C ILE A 58 2.35 2.95 -18.49
N PHE A 59 2.03 2.11 -17.52
CA PHE A 59 2.62 2.25 -16.18
C PHE A 59 4.06 1.72 -16.09
N SER A 60 4.46 0.74 -16.91
CA SER A 60 5.86 0.31 -17.00
C SER A 60 6.74 1.43 -17.55
N GLU A 61 6.33 2.09 -18.64
CA GLU A 61 7.02 3.25 -19.20
C GLU A 61 7.02 4.43 -18.22
N GLY A 62 5.95 4.54 -17.42
CA GLY A 62 5.83 5.53 -16.36
C GLY A 62 6.67 5.28 -15.11
N GLY A 63 7.42 4.17 -15.04
CA GLY A 63 8.34 3.83 -13.97
C GLY A 63 7.73 3.02 -12.81
N MET A 64 6.57 2.37 -13.02
CA MET A 64 5.98 1.46 -12.04
C MET A 64 6.81 0.18 -11.88
N ASP A 65 7.07 -0.21 -10.63
CA ASP A 65 7.77 -1.43 -10.24
C ASP A 65 6.81 -2.50 -9.68
N ALA A 66 5.72 -2.09 -9.06
CA ALA A 66 4.80 -2.95 -8.32
C ALA A 66 3.34 -2.57 -8.55
N VAL A 67 2.46 -3.56 -8.54
CA VAL A 67 1.01 -3.36 -8.53
C VAL A 67 0.44 -3.75 -7.17
N ARG A 68 -0.39 -2.87 -6.61
CA ARG A 68 -1.26 -3.19 -5.47
C ARG A 68 -2.59 -3.74 -5.97
N LEU A 69 -3.06 -4.82 -5.36
CA LEU A 69 -4.31 -5.48 -5.69
C LEU A 69 -5.10 -5.78 -4.43
N ARG A 70 -6.29 -5.19 -4.28
CA ARG A 70 -7.21 -5.57 -3.21
C ARG A 70 -7.87 -6.92 -3.47
N ILE A 71 -8.12 -7.66 -2.40
CA ILE A 71 -8.87 -8.91 -2.43
C ILE A 71 -9.98 -8.92 -1.39
N TRP A 72 -11.19 -9.22 -1.85
CA TRP A 72 -12.38 -9.44 -1.03
C TRP A 72 -12.61 -10.94 -0.85
N THR A 73 -13.34 -11.31 0.20
CA THR A 73 -13.62 -12.73 0.49
C THR A 73 -14.66 -13.33 -0.46
N ALA A 74 -15.48 -12.50 -1.11
CA ALA A 74 -16.47 -12.89 -2.09
C ALA A 74 -16.86 -11.71 -3.00
N GLY A 75 -17.50 -12.01 -4.13
CA GLY A 75 -18.08 -11.00 -5.02
C GLY A 75 -17.08 -10.43 -6.02
N GLU A 76 -17.15 -9.12 -6.26
CA GLU A 76 -16.13 -8.43 -7.05
C GLU A 76 -14.79 -8.46 -6.29
N TYR A 77 -13.67 -8.50 -7.01
CA TYR A 77 -12.33 -8.59 -6.41
C TYR A 77 -12.08 -9.85 -5.55
N ASP A 78 -12.84 -10.92 -5.76
CA ASP A 78 -12.59 -12.21 -5.11
C ASP A 78 -11.28 -12.88 -5.55
N LEU A 79 -10.95 -14.03 -4.96
CA LEU A 79 -9.75 -14.79 -5.30
C LEU A 79 -9.61 -15.10 -6.80
N ASN A 80 -10.69 -15.48 -7.49
CA ASN A 80 -10.59 -15.84 -8.90
C ASN A 80 -10.26 -14.61 -9.76
N TYR A 81 -10.92 -13.49 -9.48
CA TYR A 81 -10.66 -12.23 -10.15
C TYR A 81 -9.22 -11.76 -9.88
N THR A 82 -8.86 -11.66 -8.60
CA THR A 82 -7.59 -11.05 -8.20
C THR A 82 -6.39 -11.91 -8.56
N LEU A 83 -6.49 -13.25 -8.48
CA LEU A 83 -5.42 -14.14 -8.92
C LEU A 83 -5.16 -14.03 -10.43
N ALA A 84 -6.22 -13.98 -11.25
CA ALA A 84 -6.07 -13.82 -12.70
C ALA A 84 -5.40 -12.47 -13.05
N LEU A 85 -5.75 -11.40 -12.33
CA LEU A 85 -5.15 -10.09 -12.51
C LEU A 85 -3.68 -10.06 -12.03
N ALA A 86 -3.38 -10.69 -10.90
CA ALA A 86 -2.01 -10.84 -10.41
C ALA A 86 -1.13 -11.63 -11.40
N GLN A 87 -1.64 -12.71 -11.98
CA GLN A 87 -0.94 -13.46 -13.04
C GLN A 87 -0.62 -12.60 -14.25
N ARG A 88 -1.56 -11.75 -14.66
CA ARG A 88 -1.37 -10.81 -15.76
C ARG A 88 -0.23 -9.83 -15.48
N PHE A 89 -0.26 -9.15 -14.33
CA PHE A 89 0.79 -8.18 -13.98
C PHE A 89 2.14 -8.83 -13.66
N SER A 90 2.15 -9.99 -13.01
CA SER A 90 3.39 -10.74 -12.76
C SER A 90 4.06 -11.18 -14.06
N LYS A 91 3.28 -11.61 -15.06
CA LYS A 91 3.80 -11.93 -16.39
C LYS A 91 4.40 -10.70 -17.11
N ALA A 92 3.90 -9.51 -16.81
CA ALA A 92 4.46 -8.24 -17.30
C ALA A 92 5.71 -7.80 -16.51
N GLY A 93 6.09 -8.52 -15.45
CA GLY A 93 7.31 -8.29 -14.67
C GLY A 93 7.12 -7.43 -13.42
N PHE A 94 5.88 -7.08 -13.05
CA PHE A 94 5.62 -6.31 -11.84
C PHE A 94 5.64 -7.17 -10.59
N LYS A 95 6.14 -6.57 -9.50
CA LYS A 95 5.96 -7.10 -8.14
C LYS A 95 4.50 -7.02 -7.73
N ILE A 96 4.06 -7.95 -6.88
CA ILE A 96 2.67 -8.02 -6.42
C ILE A 96 2.57 -7.64 -4.94
N TYR A 97 1.84 -6.57 -4.66
CA TYR A 97 1.32 -6.24 -3.33
C TYR A 97 -0.14 -6.69 -3.27
N LEU A 98 -0.44 -7.72 -2.48
CA LEU A 98 -1.81 -8.14 -2.18
C LEU A 98 -2.35 -7.43 -0.92
N ASP A 99 -3.49 -6.77 -1.05
CA ASP A 99 -4.18 -6.09 0.05
C ASP A 99 -5.43 -6.85 0.51
N MET A 100 -5.34 -7.48 1.68
CA MET A 100 -6.42 -8.35 2.17
C MET A 100 -7.43 -7.56 3.00
N HIS A 101 -8.60 -7.27 2.43
CA HIS A 101 -9.63 -6.49 3.14
C HIS A 101 -10.30 -7.23 4.32
N PHE A 102 -10.27 -8.56 4.33
CA PHE A 102 -11.02 -9.40 5.28
C PHE A 102 -12.52 -9.05 5.37
N SER A 103 -13.12 -8.72 4.22
CA SER A 103 -14.52 -8.34 4.06
C SER A 103 -15.01 -8.78 2.68
N ASP A 104 -16.32 -8.98 2.52
CA ASP A 104 -16.97 -9.24 1.22
C ASP A 104 -17.08 -7.95 0.37
N THR A 105 -16.67 -6.81 0.92
CA THR A 105 -16.72 -5.49 0.27
C THR A 105 -15.62 -4.57 0.82
N TRP A 106 -15.70 -3.27 0.52
CA TRP A 106 -14.81 -2.25 1.05
C TRP A 106 -14.62 -2.39 2.57
N ALA A 107 -13.36 -2.32 2.98
CA ALA A 107 -12.92 -2.31 4.36
C ALA A 107 -12.12 -1.02 4.56
N ASP A 108 -12.54 -0.17 5.49
CA ASP A 108 -12.01 1.17 5.76
C ASP A 108 -12.27 1.53 7.25
N PRO A 109 -11.82 2.68 7.77
CA PRO A 109 -12.03 3.04 9.19
C PRO A 109 -13.49 3.20 9.63
N HIS A 110 -14.45 3.17 8.70
CA HIS A 110 -15.89 3.25 8.93
C HIS A 110 -16.62 1.93 8.65
N HIS A 111 -16.02 1.00 7.89
CA HIS A 111 -16.61 -0.28 7.50
C HIS A 111 -15.59 -1.41 7.60
N GLN A 112 -15.84 -2.43 8.41
CA GLN A 112 -14.94 -3.58 8.55
C GLN A 112 -15.75 -4.86 8.78
N ASN A 113 -16.78 -5.06 7.96
CA ASN A 113 -17.80 -6.08 8.23
C ASN A 113 -17.21 -7.49 8.13
N ILE A 114 -17.61 -8.37 9.06
CA ILE A 114 -17.29 -9.80 8.98
C ILE A 114 -17.89 -10.38 7.67
N PRO A 115 -17.11 -11.14 6.88
CA PRO A 115 -17.61 -11.87 5.73
C PRO A 115 -18.82 -12.74 6.08
N ALA A 116 -19.84 -12.77 5.21
CA ALA A 116 -21.10 -13.45 5.49
C ALA A 116 -20.93 -14.97 5.71
N ALA A 117 -19.87 -15.55 5.17
CA ALA A 117 -19.58 -16.98 5.27
C ALA A 117 -18.86 -17.40 6.56
N TRP A 118 -18.35 -16.46 7.36
CA TRP A 118 -17.50 -16.77 8.52
C TRP A 118 -18.32 -16.92 9.81
N ASP A 119 -17.97 -17.90 10.63
CA ASP A 119 -18.61 -18.16 11.91
C ASP A 119 -18.03 -17.21 12.99
N ASN A 120 -18.87 -16.26 13.40
CA ASN A 120 -18.54 -15.27 14.41
C ASN A 120 -19.08 -15.59 15.81
N SER A 121 -19.41 -16.85 16.09
CA SER A 121 -19.90 -17.32 17.40
C SER A 121 -18.92 -17.07 18.54
N SER A 122 -17.62 -17.00 18.24
CA SER A 122 -16.57 -16.59 19.17
C SER A 122 -15.36 -16.01 18.43
N VAL A 123 -14.53 -15.22 19.11
CA VAL A 123 -13.26 -14.74 18.57
C VAL A 123 -12.34 -15.88 18.12
N ALA A 124 -12.35 -17.01 18.83
CA ALA A 124 -11.51 -18.16 18.48
C ALA A 124 -11.97 -18.86 17.19
N THR A 125 -13.29 -18.96 16.98
CA THR A 125 -13.84 -19.54 15.75
C THR A 125 -13.58 -18.62 14.57
N LEU A 126 -13.81 -17.31 14.73
CA LEU A 126 -13.56 -16.31 13.70
C LEU A 126 -12.06 -16.23 13.34
N ALA A 127 -11.18 -16.34 14.34
CA ALA A 127 -9.73 -16.44 14.14
C ALA A 127 -9.33 -17.67 13.32
N ALA A 128 -9.98 -18.82 13.55
CA ALA A 128 -9.72 -20.03 12.77
C ALA A 128 -10.15 -19.89 11.30
N ASP A 129 -11.31 -19.28 11.03
CA ASP A 129 -11.77 -18.99 9.67
C ASP A 129 -10.82 -18.01 8.95
N LEU A 130 -10.40 -16.95 9.65
CA LEU A 130 -9.43 -15.97 9.14
C LEU A 130 -8.08 -16.62 8.82
N GLN A 131 -7.55 -17.44 9.73
CA GLN A 131 -6.30 -18.18 9.51
C GLN A 131 -6.41 -19.09 8.29
N ALA A 132 -7.49 -19.88 8.18
CA ALA A 132 -7.72 -20.77 7.06
C ALA A 132 -7.87 -20.02 5.72
N TYR A 133 -8.54 -18.86 5.73
CA TYR A 133 -8.68 -18.00 4.56
C TYR A 133 -7.32 -17.47 4.09
N VAL A 134 -6.49 -16.93 4.99
CA VAL A 134 -5.14 -16.46 4.64
C VAL A 134 -4.29 -17.62 4.09
N THR A 135 -4.27 -18.77 4.77
CA THR A 135 -3.49 -19.93 4.33
C THR A 135 -3.88 -20.36 2.90
N SER A 136 -5.18 -20.57 2.67
CA SER A 136 -5.67 -21.07 1.38
C SER A 136 -5.52 -20.06 0.25
N THR A 137 -5.71 -18.77 0.53
CA THR A 137 -5.49 -17.69 -0.44
C THR A 137 -4.03 -17.67 -0.89
N LEU A 138 -3.09 -17.66 0.05
CA LEU A 138 -1.66 -17.61 -0.27
C LEU A 138 -1.15 -18.86 -1.00
N GLN A 139 -1.68 -20.03 -0.64
CA GLN A 139 -1.44 -21.27 -1.38
C GLN A 139 -1.99 -21.18 -2.81
N ALA A 140 -3.19 -20.65 -3.01
CA ALA A 140 -3.76 -20.47 -4.34
C ALA A 140 -2.90 -19.54 -5.23
N PHE A 141 -2.34 -18.47 -4.67
CA PHE A 141 -1.37 -17.63 -5.39
C PHE A 141 -0.10 -18.39 -5.75
N THR A 142 0.44 -19.17 -4.81
CA THR A 142 1.63 -20.01 -5.04
C THR A 142 1.38 -21.05 -6.15
N ASP A 143 0.25 -21.76 -6.08
CA ASP A 143 -0.18 -22.75 -7.07
C ASP A 143 -0.46 -22.11 -8.44
N GLY A 144 -0.93 -20.85 -8.43
CA GLY A 144 -1.08 -19.99 -9.60
C GLY A 144 0.24 -19.47 -10.17
N GLY A 145 1.38 -19.82 -9.57
CA GLY A 145 2.72 -19.41 -10.02
C GLY A 145 3.10 -17.97 -9.64
N ILE A 146 2.47 -17.41 -8.61
CA ILE A 146 2.66 -16.03 -8.17
C ILE A 146 3.34 -16.00 -6.80
N ASP A 147 4.54 -15.41 -6.79
CA ASP A 147 5.18 -14.97 -5.57
C ASP A 147 4.63 -13.60 -5.19
N LEU A 148 4.11 -13.45 -3.97
CA LEU A 148 3.75 -12.15 -3.43
C LEU A 148 5.00 -11.47 -2.86
N ASP A 149 5.15 -10.17 -3.13
CA ASP A 149 6.23 -9.35 -2.61
C ASP A 149 5.81 -8.68 -1.29
N ILE A 150 4.61 -8.10 -1.26
CA ILE A 150 4.03 -7.40 -0.10
C ILE A 150 2.64 -7.97 0.18
N LEU A 151 2.31 -8.12 1.46
CA LEU A 151 1.00 -8.55 1.93
C LEU A 151 0.57 -7.68 3.12
N SER A 152 -0.51 -6.91 2.96
CA SER A 152 -1.18 -6.30 4.12
C SER A 152 -2.17 -7.29 4.72
N LEU A 153 -2.13 -7.42 6.05
CA LEU A 153 -3.12 -8.18 6.80
C LEU A 153 -4.20 -7.21 7.29
N GLY A 154 -5.15 -6.92 6.40
CA GLY A 154 -6.20 -5.91 6.59
C GLY A 154 -5.89 -4.60 5.86
N ASN A 155 -6.94 -3.89 5.45
CA ASN A 155 -6.89 -2.55 4.87
C ASN A 155 -7.32 -1.49 5.89
N GLU A 156 -6.51 -0.44 6.07
CA GLU A 156 -6.78 0.71 6.96
C GLU A 156 -7.35 0.30 8.33
N ILE A 157 -6.63 -0.55 9.05
CA ILE A 157 -7.14 -1.29 10.22
C ILE A 157 -7.13 -0.49 11.52
N THR A 158 -7.11 0.84 11.46
CA THR A 158 -6.83 1.70 12.62
C THR A 158 -7.94 1.68 13.67
N ILE A 159 -9.13 1.20 13.29
CA ILE A 159 -10.27 0.92 14.19
C ILE A 159 -10.51 -0.61 14.31
N GLY A 160 -9.51 -1.42 13.97
CA GLY A 160 -9.55 -2.88 13.90
C GLY A 160 -10.32 -3.41 12.70
N PHE A 161 -10.38 -4.73 12.50
CA PHE A 161 -11.12 -5.37 11.40
C PHE A 161 -12.13 -6.40 11.91
N LEU A 162 -12.98 -6.96 11.03
CA LEU A 162 -13.95 -8.03 11.38
C LEU A 162 -14.90 -7.64 12.54
N TRP A 163 -15.62 -6.53 12.35
CA TRP A 163 -16.53 -5.98 13.33
C TRP A 163 -17.83 -6.80 13.46
N PRO A 164 -18.40 -6.88 14.68
CA PRO A 164 -18.00 -6.15 15.88
C PRO A 164 -16.84 -6.77 16.67
N THR A 165 -16.47 -8.02 16.40
CA THR A 165 -15.52 -8.80 17.21
C THR A 165 -14.15 -8.16 17.30
N GLY A 166 -13.54 -7.80 16.17
CA GLY A 166 -12.23 -7.14 16.16
C GLY A 166 -12.30 -5.62 16.15
N LYS A 167 -13.45 -5.02 16.48
CA LYS A 167 -13.58 -3.56 16.52
C LYS A 167 -12.83 -3.00 17.72
N LEU A 168 -11.92 -2.07 17.48
CA LEU A 168 -11.26 -1.36 18.57
C LEU A 168 -12.25 -0.42 19.26
N THR A 169 -12.48 -0.70 20.54
CA THR A 169 -13.14 0.23 21.47
C THR A 169 -12.09 0.70 22.47
N THR A 170 -12.29 1.88 23.07
CA THR A 170 -11.25 2.62 23.80
C THR A 170 -10.36 1.73 24.69
N GLY A 171 -9.14 1.46 24.21
CA GLY A 171 -8.09 0.76 24.96
C GLY A 171 -8.12 -0.77 24.96
N ASP A 172 -9.10 -1.43 24.31
CA ASP A 172 -9.14 -2.90 24.23
C ASP A 172 -8.73 -3.40 22.85
N PHE A 173 -7.57 -4.05 22.80
CA PHE A 173 -6.99 -4.66 21.61
C PHE A 173 -7.03 -6.19 21.65
N ASN A 174 -7.58 -6.84 22.69
CA ASN A 174 -7.36 -8.28 22.90
C ASN A 174 -7.95 -9.15 21.77
N ASP A 175 -9.21 -8.91 21.41
CA ASP A 175 -9.86 -9.69 20.34
C ASP A 175 -9.26 -9.35 18.97
N PHE A 176 -9.00 -8.06 18.71
CA PHE A 176 -8.32 -7.63 17.49
C PHE A 176 -6.92 -8.23 17.34
N ALA A 177 -6.10 -8.20 18.40
CA ALA A 177 -4.77 -8.80 18.41
C ALA A 177 -4.83 -10.32 18.21
N THR A 178 -5.84 -11.00 18.76
CA THR A 178 -6.08 -12.43 18.52
C THR A 178 -6.35 -12.70 17.04
N LEU A 179 -7.22 -11.89 16.42
CA LEU A 179 -7.55 -12.04 15.00
C LEU A 179 -6.35 -11.71 14.10
N TRP A 180 -5.64 -10.60 14.34
CA TRP A 180 -4.45 -10.25 13.58
C TRP A 180 -3.37 -11.33 13.69
N LYS A 181 -3.15 -11.87 14.90
CA LYS A 181 -2.22 -12.98 15.10
C LYS A 181 -2.62 -14.24 14.35
N ALA A 182 -3.92 -14.52 14.23
CA ALA A 182 -4.42 -15.65 13.46
C ALA A 182 -4.21 -15.45 11.94
N ALA A 183 -4.44 -14.26 11.41
CA ALA A 183 -4.07 -13.93 10.02
C ALA A 183 -2.58 -14.14 9.79
N ARG A 184 -1.72 -13.66 10.71
CA ARG A 184 -0.27 -13.88 10.64
C ARG A 184 0.09 -15.37 10.72
N GLN A 185 -0.62 -16.15 11.52
CA GLN A 185 -0.42 -17.61 11.57
C GLN A 185 -0.79 -18.27 10.24
N GLY A 186 -1.83 -17.79 9.53
CA GLY A 186 -2.18 -18.31 8.21
C GLY A 186 -1.07 -18.10 7.18
N VAL A 187 -0.36 -16.96 7.24
CA VAL A 187 0.87 -16.75 6.46
C VAL A 187 1.93 -17.79 6.82
N THR A 188 2.17 -18.04 8.11
CA THR A 188 3.15 -19.03 8.56
C THR A 188 2.82 -20.43 8.06
N ASP A 189 1.55 -20.82 8.07
CA ASP A 189 1.08 -22.13 7.60
C ASP A 189 1.26 -22.27 6.08
N ALA A 190 0.93 -21.24 5.31
CA ALA A 190 1.17 -21.21 3.87
C ALA A 190 2.66 -21.34 3.54
N VAL A 191 3.52 -20.62 4.26
CA VAL A 191 4.99 -20.69 4.09
C VAL A 191 5.52 -22.08 4.43
N ALA A 192 5.03 -22.69 5.51
CA ALA A 192 5.38 -24.07 5.86
C ALA A 192 4.95 -25.08 4.79
N ALA A 193 3.91 -24.75 4.01
CA ALA A 193 3.41 -25.56 2.90
C ALA A 193 4.10 -25.26 1.54
N GLY A 194 5.04 -24.31 1.49
CA GLY A 194 5.84 -24.02 0.29
C GLY A 194 5.59 -22.64 -0.34
N THR A 195 4.68 -21.83 0.20
CA THR A 195 4.55 -20.43 -0.21
C THR A 195 5.82 -19.65 0.14
N LYS A 196 6.31 -18.82 -0.79
CA LYS A 196 7.38 -17.87 -0.47
C LYS A 196 6.85 -16.83 0.51
N LYS A 197 7.59 -16.56 1.60
CA LYS A 197 7.18 -15.56 2.60
C LYS A 197 7.16 -14.15 1.96
N PRO A 198 6.01 -13.46 1.88
CA PRO A 198 5.97 -12.05 1.49
C PRO A 198 6.42 -11.14 2.65
N GLU A 199 6.68 -9.87 2.35
CA GLU A 199 6.81 -8.83 3.36
C GLU A 199 5.45 -8.57 4.01
N ILE A 200 5.35 -8.75 5.33
CA ILE A 200 4.08 -8.60 6.06
C ILE A 200 3.92 -7.17 6.56
N MET A 201 2.89 -6.50 6.03
CA MET A 201 2.57 -5.12 6.31
C MET A 201 1.37 -4.99 7.26
N ILE A 202 1.44 -4.03 8.19
CA ILE A 202 0.25 -3.43 8.79
C ILE A 202 -0.05 -2.12 8.05
N HIS A 203 -1.27 -1.97 7.56
CA HIS A 203 -1.73 -0.76 6.86
C HIS A 203 -2.77 -0.01 7.70
N VAL A 204 -2.48 1.26 8.00
CA VAL A 204 -3.36 2.18 8.74
C VAL A 204 -3.61 3.46 7.93
N ASP A 205 -4.74 4.11 8.17
CA ASP A 205 -5.06 5.41 7.57
C ASP A 205 -4.36 6.57 8.31
N ASN A 206 -4.48 7.79 7.75
CA ASN A 206 -4.04 9.02 8.38
C ASN A 206 -2.55 9.05 8.80
N GLY A 207 -1.64 8.59 7.93
CA GLY A 207 -0.20 8.51 8.20
C GLY A 207 0.48 9.81 8.63
N TRP A 208 -0.14 10.95 8.32
CA TRP A 208 0.31 12.28 8.73
C TRP A 208 0.13 12.58 10.22
N ASN A 209 -0.74 11.83 10.92
CA ASN A 209 -1.06 12.05 12.32
C ASN A 209 -0.33 11.06 13.22
N TYR A 210 0.85 11.48 13.70
CA TYR A 210 1.70 10.65 14.55
C TYR A 210 0.98 10.13 15.80
N THR A 211 0.22 10.98 16.51
CA THR A 211 -0.46 10.57 17.74
C THR A 211 -1.45 9.45 17.47
N TYR A 212 -2.26 9.60 16.41
CA TYR A 212 -3.24 8.58 16.00
C TYR A 212 -2.58 7.25 15.64
N VAL A 213 -1.52 7.30 14.83
CA VAL A 213 -0.74 6.12 14.42
C VAL A 213 -0.04 5.46 15.61
N SER A 214 0.57 6.26 16.49
CA SER A 214 1.31 5.79 17.66
C SER A 214 0.39 5.14 18.69
N ASP A 215 -0.81 5.69 18.91
CA ASP A 215 -1.82 5.12 19.81
C ASP A 215 -2.26 3.72 19.33
N PHE A 216 -2.47 3.54 18.02
CA PHE A 216 -2.81 2.24 17.45
C PHE A 216 -1.70 1.20 17.69
N PHE A 217 -0.46 1.50 17.28
CA PHE A 217 0.63 0.53 17.41
C PHE A 217 0.99 0.24 18.88
N THR A 218 1.02 1.27 19.73
CA THR A 218 1.27 1.09 21.16
C THR A 218 0.20 0.20 21.79
N GLY A 219 -1.08 0.42 21.44
CA GLY A 219 -2.19 -0.40 21.92
C GLY A 219 -2.10 -1.85 21.44
N LEU A 220 -1.85 -2.06 20.13
CA LEU A 220 -1.72 -3.39 19.54
C LEU A 220 -0.61 -4.21 20.17
N PHE A 221 0.54 -3.58 20.46
CA PHE A 221 1.71 -4.28 20.99
C PHE A 221 1.74 -4.38 22.52
N ALA A 222 0.88 -3.65 23.24
CA ALA A 222 0.94 -3.52 24.70
C ALA A 222 0.80 -4.85 25.45
N ASN A 223 -0.03 -5.78 24.97
CA ASN A 223 -0.29 -7.06 25.64
C ASN A 223 0.67 -8.19 25.19
N GLY A 224 1.47 -7.97 24.13
CA GLY A 224 2.43 -8.93 23.60
C GLY A 224 1.86 -10.06 22.74
N THR A 225 0.54 -10.09 22.47
CA THR A 225 -0.06 -11.07 21.55
C THR A 225 0.42 -10.86 20.12
N VAL A 226 0.45 -9.60 19.70
CA VAL A 226 1.15 -9.13 18.51
C VAL A 226 2.36 -8.33 18.99
N THR A 227 3.49 -8.55 18.34
CA THR A 227 4.74 -7.83 18.65
C THR A 227 5.27 -7.14 17.39
N PRO A 228 6.12 -6.12 17.52
CA PRO A 228 6.79 -5.53 16.36
C PRO A 228 7.53 -6.56 15.50
N ASP A 229 8.05 -7.65 16.07
CA ASP A 229 8.76 -8.71 15.33
C ASP A 229 7.84 -9.57 14.45
N ASP A 230 6.52 -9.51 14.65
CA ASP A 230 5.56 -10.20 13.79
C ASP A 230 5.32 -9.47 12.45
N VAL A 231 5.76 -8.20 12.36
CA VAL A 231 5.49 -7.28 11.25
C VAL A 231 6.80 -6.92 10.56
N ASP A 232 6.84 -7.00 9.23
CA ASP A 232 8.03 -6.64 8.46
C ASP A 232 8.02 -5.13 8.09
N SER A 233 6.85 -4.55 7.79
CA SER A 233 6.71 -3.14 7.39
C SER A 233 5.40 -2.46 7.77
N PHE A 234 5.34 -1.14 7.63
CA PHE A 234 4.13 -0.35 7.86
C PHE A 234 3.73 0.46 6.63
N GLY A 235 2.44 0.40 6.29
CA GLY A 235 1.82 1.16 5.22
C GLY A 235 0.89 2.22 5.77
N PHE A 236 0.85 3.38 5.12
CA PHE A 236 0.03 4.51 5.53
C PHE A 236 -0.76 5.08 4.36
N SER A 237 -2.04 5.36 4.59
CA SER A 237 -2.82 6.19 3.66
C SER A 237 -2.57 7.68 3.93
N PHE A 238 -2.44 8.45 2.85
CA PHE A 238 -2.17 9.87 2.92
C PHE A 238 -2.83 10.62 1.76
N TYR A 239 -3.86 11.40 2.07
CA TYR A 239 -4.71 12.06 1.08
C TYR A 239 -4.90 13.55 1.41
N PRO A 240 -4.98 14.42 0.39
CA PRO A 240 -5.02 15.87 0.61
C PRO A 240 -6.43 16.45 0.78
N PHE A 241 -7.50 15.67 0.59
CA PHE A 241 -8.85 16.18 0.31
C PHE A 241 -9.95 15.75 1.31
N TYR A 242 -9.59 15.24 2.50
CA TYR A 242 -10.56 14.86 3.54
C TYR A 242 -10.82 15.95 4.59
N GLY A 243 -10.43 17.19 4.33
CA GLY A 243 -10.66 18.31 5.25
C GLY A 243 -9.85 18.22 6.56
N VAL A 244 -8.73 17.49 6.52
CA VAL A 244 -7.81 17.29 7.65
C VAL A 244 -6.45 17.94 7.35
N GLU A 245 -5.62 18.15 8.37
CA GLU A 245 -4.29 18.79 8.25
C GLU A 245 -3.21 17.82 7.72
N ALA A 246 -3.51 17.10 6.65
CA ALA A 246 -2.61 16.15 6.00
C ALA A 246 -1.54 16.84 5.12
N THR A 247 -0.71 17.69 5.73
CA THR A 247 0.38 18.39 5.02
C THR A 247 1.61 17.47 4.82
N ILE A 248 2.46 17.79 3.84
CA ILE A 248 3.73 17.08 3.62
C ILE A 248 4.64 17.17 4.86
N ASP A 249 4.68 18.31 5.55
CA ASP A 249 5.44 18.49 6.79
C ASP A 249 4.93 17.61 7.93
N ALA A 250 3.60 17.44 8.03
CA ALA A 250 2.99 16.56 9.01
C ALA A 250 3.32 15.09 8.72
N LEU A 251 3.25 14.67 7.45
CA LEU A 251 3.70 13.35 7.01
C LEU A 251 5.17 13.11 7.37
N ASN A 252 6.05 14.05 7.01
CA ASN A 252 7.48 13.94 7.30
C ASN A 252 7.76 13.79 8.80
N SER A 253 7.12 14.64 9.62
CA SER A 253 7.28 14.60 11.07
C SER A 253 6.78 13.29 11.66
N SER A 254 5.61 12.81 11.20
CA SER A 254 4.99 11.57 11.66
C SER A 254 5.83 10.34 11.29
N LEU A 255 6.12 10.15 10.01
CA LEU A 255 6.86 8.99 9.53
C LEU A 255 8.31 8.98 10.05
N THR A 256 8.94 10.14 10.23
CA THR A 256 10.26 10.22 10.88
C THR A 256 10.21 9.68 12.32
N GLN A 257 9.14 9.95 13.06
CA GLN A 257 9.01 9.46 14.42
C GLN A 257 8.70 7.97 14.45
N VAL A 258 7.75 7.50 13.63
CA VAL A 258 7.45 6.06 13.47
C VAL A 258 8.70 5.27 13.08
N ALA A 259 9.51 5.79 12.16
CA ALA A 259 10.76 5.19 11.75
C ALA A 259 11.77 5.05 12.91
N LYS A 260 11.83 6.02 13.82
CA LYS A 260 12.67 5.95 15.03
C LYS A 260 12.14 4.96 16.06
N ASP A 261 10.83 4.89 16.23
CA ASP A 261 10.19 4.05 17.26
C ASP A 261 10.32 2.57 16.93
N TYR A 262 10.18 2.21 15.65
CA TYR A 262 10.10 0.81 15.23
C TYR A 262 11.25 0.34 14.34
N ASN A 263 11.97 1.25 13.68
CA ASN A 263 13.08 0.95 12.77
C ASN A 263 12.70 -0.10 11.70
N LYS A 264 11.57 0.14 11.02
CA LYS A 264 11.00 -0.72 9.97
C LYS A 264 10.78 0.05 8.66
N PRO A 265 10.83 -0.64 7.51
CA PRO A 265 10.34 -0.15 6.22
C PRO A 265 8.97 0.53 6.33
N LEU A 266 8.86 1.76 5.80
CA LEU A 266 7.63 2.55 5.75
C LEU A 266 7.22 2.81 4.30
N TYR A 267 5.92 2.67 4.04
CA TYR A 267 5.30 2.89 2.74
C TYR A 267 4.17 3.91 2.85
N VAL A 268 4.00 4.74 1.82
CA VAL A 268 2.68 5.35 1.56
C VAL A 268 1.90 4.38 0.69
N ALA A 269 1.01 3.61 1.32
CA ALA A 269 0.29 2.52 0.65
C ALA A 269 -0.88 3.01 -0.20
N GLU A 270 -1.32 4.25 0.03
CA GLU A 270 -2.46 4.87 -0.64
C GLU A 270 -2.29 6.39 -0.66
N THR A 271 -2.43 6.99 -1.85
CA THR A 271 -2.45 8.43 -2.04
C THR A 271 -3.06 8.80 -3.39
N ASP A 272 -3.53 10.04 -3.50
CA ASP A 272 -4.09 10.63 -4.73
C ASP A 272 -3.89 12.14 -4.74
N TRP A 273 -3.88 12.72 -5.94
CA TRP A 273 -4.02 14.16 -6.14
C TRP A 273 -5.00 14.46 -7.28
N PRO A 274 -5.88 15.46 -7.15
CA PRO A 274 -6.91 15.68 -8.15
C PRO A 274 -6.42 16.41 -9.40
N VAL A 275 -7.04 16.08 -10.53
CA VAL A 275 -6.99 16.85 -11.79
C VAL A 275 -8.21 17.74 -11.99
N ALA A 276 -9.28 17.48 -11.22
CA ALA A 276 -10.46 18.33 -11.14
C ALA A 276 -10.99 18.32 -9.71
N CYS A 277 -10.96 19.48 -9.04
CA CYS A 277 -11.40 19.63 -7.66
C CYS A 277 -11.87 21.06 -7.40
N GLU A 278 -13.18 21.27 -7.37
CA GLU A 278 -13.78 22.56 -7.05
C GLU A 278 -14.38 22.52 -5.64
N ASN A 279 -14.26 23.63 -4.91
CA ASN A 279 -14.86 23.82 -3.57
C ASN A 279 -14.38 22.86 -2.48
N VAL A 280 -13.25 22.16 -2.68
CA VAL A 280 -12.57 21.37 -1.66
C VAL A 280 -11.29 22.11 -1.27
N THR A 281 -11.05 22.25 0.03
CA THR A 281 -9.76 22.73 0.53
C THR A 281 -8.77 21.57 0.54
N LEU A 282 -7.71 21.68 -0.25
CA LEU A 282 -6.60 20.72 -0.25
C LEU A 282 -5.58 21.08 0.83
N SER A 283 -4.91 20.09 1.39
CA SER A 283 -3.87 20.26 2.44
C SER A 283 -2.50 20.69 1.90
N ALA A 284 -2.37 20.89 0.59
CA ALA A 284 -1.19 21.40 -0.08
C ALA A 284 -1.56 22.32 -1.25
N ASP A 285 -0.61 23.10 -1.74
CA ASP A 285 -0.82 24.17 -2.72
C ASP A 285 -0.29 23.81 -4.14
N TYR A 286 -0.28 22.53 -4.50
CA TYR A 286 0.04 22.10 -5.87
C TYR A 286 -1.12 22.45 -6.84
N PRO A 287 -0.87 22.60 -8.14
CA PRO A 287 -1.96 22.84 -9.09
C PRO A 287 -2.89 21.63 -9.18
N VAL A 288 -4.19 21.86 -9.32
CA VAL A 288 -5.16 20.79 -9.61
C VAL A 288 -5.04 20.42 -11.10
N SER A 289 -4.08 19.54 -11.40
CA SER A 289 -3.68 19.14 -12.75
C SER A 289 -2.77 17.91 -12.72
N ALA A 290 -2.44 17.36 -13.89
CA ALA A 290 -1.47 16.27 -14.02
C ALA A 290 -0.04 16.68 -13.56
N GLU A 291 0.31 17.96 -13.69
CA GLU A 291 1.56 18.48 -13.14
C GLU A 291 1.55 18.41 -11.60
N GLY A 292 0.44 18.82 -10.97
CA GLY A 292 0.32 18.77 -9.51
C GLY A 292 0.26 17.35 -8.96
N GLN A 293 -0.32 16.40 -9.70
CA GLN A 293 -0.23 14.97 -9.37
C GLN A 293 1.23 14.51 -9.25
N THR A 294 2.06 14.92 -10.21
CA THR A 294 3.49 14.60 -10.19
C THR A 294 4.19 15.29 -9.01
N GLN A 295 3.90 16.57 -8.76
CA GLN A 295 4.50 17.32 -7.64
C GLN A 295 4.14 16.74 -6.28
N TRP A 296 2.87 16.32 -6.08
CA TRP A 296 2.40 15.67 -4.86
C TRP A 296 3.14 14.36 -4.59
N VAL A 297 3.20 13.48 -5.58
CA VAL A 297 3.90 12.18 -5.46
C VAL A 297 5.40 12.38 -5.25
N THR A 298 6.02 13.34 -5.94
CA THR A 298 7.43 13.68 -5.74
C THR A 298 7.68 14.12 -4.30
N ALA A 299 6.84 15.00 -3.75
CA ALA A 299 7.01 15.48 -2.37
C ALA A 299 6.87 14.36 -1.32
N ILE A 300 5.99 13.38 -1.56
CA ILE A 300 5.90 12.20 -0.68
C ILE A 300 7.15 11.32 -0.80
N LYS A 301 7.68 11.13 -2.02
CA LYS A 301 8.93 10.40 -2.22
C LYS A 301 10.10 11.09 -1.53
N ASP A 302 10.21 12.42 -1.60
CA ASP A 302 11.23 13.19 -0.87
C ASP A 302 11.15 12.95 0.64
N VAL A 303 9.94 12.85 1.19
CA VAL A 303 9.74 12.46 2.60
C VAL A 303 10.28 11.06 2.86
N LEU A 304 9.89 10.07 2.05
CA LEU A 304 10.30 8.68 2.22
C LEU A 304 11.82 8.51 2.10
N GLU A 305 12.45 9.13 1.11
CA GLU A 305 13.90 9.11 0.91
C GLU A 305 14.66 9.82 2.03
N GLY A 306 14.04 10.84 2.64
CA GLY A 306 14.57 11.56 3.79
C GLY A 306 14.45 10.85 5.14
N LEU A 307 13.73 9.71 5.21
CA LEU A 307 13.53 8.99 6.47
C LEU A 307 14.84 8.45 7.06
N PRO A 308 14.97 8.43 8.39
CA PRO A 308 16.18 7.93 9.05
C PRO A 308 16.46 6.48 8.67
N ASN A 309 17.75 6.14 8.60
CA ASN A 309 18.24 4.80 8.23
C ASN A 309 17.78 4.30 6.84
N GLY A 310 17.29 5.19 5.97
CA GLY A 310 16.79 4.81 4.64
C GLY A 310 15.56 3.90 4.72
N LEU A 311 14.67 4.16 5.69
CA LEU A 311 13.51 3.32 5.96
C LEU A 311 12.31 3.61 5.05
N GLY A 312 12.32 4.67 4.25
CA GLY A 312 11.32 4.83 3.18
C GLY A 312 11.48 3.73 2.15
N SER A 313 10.38 3.03 1.84
CA SER A 313 10.44 1.78 1.07
C SER A 313 9.52 1.75 -0.15
N GLY A 314 8.48 2.59 -0.18
CA GLY A 314 7.69 2.73 -1.40
C GLY A 314 6.44 3.59 -1.28
N ILE A 315 5.81 3.79 -2.43
CA ILE A 315 4.60 4.59 -2.62
C ILE A 315 3.67 3.90 -3.62
N PHE A 316 2.37 3.93 -3.34
CA PHE A 316 1.32 3.40 -4.21
C PHE A 316 0.24 4.47 -4.43
N TYR A 317 0.04 4.88 -5.69
CA TYR A 317 -1.05 5.78 -6.06
C TYR A 317 -2.33 4.97 -6.29
N TRP A 318 -3.43 5.39 -5.68
CA TRP A 318 -4.63 4.56 -5.60
C TRP A 318 -5.51 4.71 -6.84
N GLU A 319 -5.87 3.59 -7.46
CA GLU A 319 -6.88 3.49 -8.52
C GLU A 319 -6.83 4.57 -9.63
N PRO A 320 -5.64 4.85 -10.23
CA PRO A 320 -5.50 5.90 -11.23
C PRO A 320 -6.35 5.68 -12.49
N ALA A 321 -6.82 4.45 -12.69
CA ALA A 321 -7.51 3.97 -13.89
C ALA A 321 -8.96 3.51 -13.63
N TYR A 322 -9.56 3.79 -12.47
CA TYR A 322 -10.95 3.40 -12.18
C TYR A 322 -11.97 4.32 -12.86
N LEU A 323 -12.07 4.18 -14.19
CA LEU A 323 -12.76 5.10 -15.09
C LEU A 323 -14.19 5.47 -14.67
N SER A 324 -14.96 4.51 -14.16
CA SER A 324 -16.36 4.71 -13.77
C SER A 324 -16.54 5.41 -12.41
N VAL A 325 -15.47 5.60 -11.64
CA VAL A 325 -15.47 6.23 -10.32
C VAL A 325 -14.36 7.28 -10.24
N ALA A 326 -14.43 8.29 -11.11
CA ALA A 326 -13.35 9.28 -11.25
C ALA A 326 -12.99 10.02 -9.95
N SER A 327 -13.95 10.25 -9.05
CA SER A 327 -13.72 10.92 -7.77
C SER A 327 -12.96 10.06 -6.76
N LEU A 328 -12.88 8.74 -6.99
CA LEU A 328 -12.20 7.80 -6.10
C LEU A 328 -12.74 7.89 -4.65
N GLY A 329 -14.05 8.14 -4.50
CA GLY A 329 -14.70 8.30 -3.20
C GLY A 329 -14.42 9.63 -2.49
N SER A 330 -13.54 10.48 -3.03
CA SER A 330 -13.30 11.83 -2.53
C SER A 330 -14.44 12.80 -2.91
N SER A 331 -14.36 14.02 -2.36
CA SER A 331 -15.24 15.15 -2.75
C SER A 331 -14.73 15.89 -3.99
N CYS A 332 -13.55 15.56 -4.52
CA CYS A 332 -13.07 16.08 -5.79
C CYS A 332 -13.79 15.40 -6.96
N GLN A 333 -13.84 16.06 -8.11
CA GLN A 333 -14.47 15.52 -9.31
C GLN A 333 -13.64 14.41 -9.96
N SER A 334 -12.31 14.53 -9.95
CA SER A 334 -11.43 13.50 -10.50
C SER A 334 -10.02 13.51 -9.91
N ALA A 335 -9.54 12.32 -9.56
CA ALA A 335 -8.15 12.03 -9.21
C ALA A 335 -7.50 10.97 -10.14
N LEU A 336 -8.15 10.66 -11.26
CA LEU A 336 -7.61 9.73 -12.26
C LEU A 336 -6.34 10.27 -12.91
N LEU A 337 -5.53 9.37 -13.47
CA LEU A 337 -4.41 9.70 -14.34
C LEU A 337 -4.77 9.60 -15.83
N PHE A 338 -6.07 9.56 -16.13
CA PHE A 338 -6.61 9.44 -17.49
C PHE A 338 -7.74 10.44 -17.73
N ASP A 339 -7.75 11.05 -18.91
CA ASP A 339 -8.94 11.70 -19.46
C ASP A 339 -9.82 10.65 -20.14
N VAL A 340 -11.13 10.68 -19.88
CA VAL A 340 -12.05 9.58 -20.24
C VAL A 340 -13.13 10.06 -21.19
N ASN A 341 -13.15 9.47 -22.39
CA ASN A 341 -14.18 9.73 -23.40
C ASN A 341 -15.18 8.58 -23.48
N TRP A 342 -16.38 8.85 -22.96
CA TRP A 342 -17.53 7.92 -22.95
C TRP A 342 -18.44 8.02 -24.17
N SER A 343 -18.15 8.91 -25.14
CA SER A 343 -19.06 9.21 -26.25
C SER A 343 -19.32 8.04 -27.20
N ASN A 344 -18.47 7.01 -27.16
CA ASN A 344 -18.50 5.83 -28.04
C ASN A 344 -18.97 4.55 -27.34
N TRP A 345 -19.69 4.66 -26.21
CA TRP A 345 -20.21 3.51 -25.47
C TRP A 345 -20.87 2.46 -26.38
N PRO A 346 -20.55 1.15 -26.24
CA PRO A 346 -19.84 0.52 -25.11
C PRO A 346 -18.30 0.54 -25.18
N THR A 347 -17.69 1.21 -26.16
CA THR A 347 -16.23 1.40 -26.19
C THR A 347 -15.87 2.72 -25.52
N THR A 348 -15.01 2.66 -24.52
CA THR A 348 -14.57 3.84 -23.76
C THR A 348 -13.09 4.08 -24.03
N TYR A 349 -12.70 5.31 -24.33
CA TYR A 349 -11.29 5.65 -24.55
C TYR A 349 -10.75 6.39 -23.33
N ALA A 350 -9.68 5.85 -22.72
CA ALA A 350 -8.99 6.45 -21.59
C ALA A 350 -7.60 6.90 -22.07
N THR A 351 -7.39 8.21 -22.16
CA THR A 351 -6.13 8.81 -22.62
C THR A 351 -5.30 9.21 -21.43
N ALA A 352 -4.08 8.66 -21.33
CA ALA A 352 -3.16 8.94 -20.24
C ALA A 352 -2.83 10.43 -20.17
N LEU A 353 -2.91 10.97 -18.95
CA LEU A 353 -2.36 12.28 -18.61
C LEU A 353 -0.84 12.15 -18.42
N SER A 354 -0.10 13.26 -18.46
CA SER A 354 1.36 13.24 -18.28
C SER A 354 1.81 12.65 -16.94
N SER A 355 0.94 12.65 -15.93
CA SER A 355 1.18 12.12 -14.59
C SER A 355 1.30 10.61 -14.53
N VAL A 356 0.91 9.83 -15.55
CA VAL A 356 1.25 8.39 -15.59
C VAL A 356 2.76 8.16 -15.56
N ASN A 357 3.56 9.16 -15.99
CA ASN A 357 5.01 9.13 -15.98
C ASN A 357 5.63 9.70 -14.69
N MET A 358 4.86 9.76 -13.60
CA MET A 358 5.31 10.35 -12.34
C MET A 358 6.59 9.70 -11.83
N PHE A 359 6.80 8.39 -12.00
CA PHE A 359 7.96 7.71 -11.42
C PHE A 359 9.19 7.67 -12.34
N ALA A 360 9.02 7.82 -13.65
CA ALA A 360 10.11 7.78 -14.63
C ALA A 360 10.91 9.09 -14.76
N ASN A 361 10.32 10.23 -14.38
CA ASN A 361 10.88 11.57 -14.61
C ASN A 361 11.54 12.21 -13.38
N MET A 362 11.91 11.42 -12.38
CA MET A 362 12.51 11.91 -11.12
C MET A 362 14.00 11.64 -11.02
#